data_AF-A0AA42Y8I1-F1
#
_entry.id   AF-A0AA42Y8I1-F1
#
_cell.length_a   1.000
_cell.length_b   1.000
_cell.length_c   1.000
_cell.angle_alpha   90.00
_cell.angle_beta   90.00
_cell.angle_gamma   90.00
#
_symmetry.space_group_name_H-M   'P 1'
#
loop_
_entity.id
_entity.type
_entity.pdbx_description
1 polymer ?
#
loop_
_entity_poly.entity_id
_entity_poly.type
_entity_poly.pdbx_seq_one_letter_code
_entity_poly.pdbx_strand_id
1 'polypeptide(L)'
;MSASPLKDGAGNVTGVALIYRDISELKRVQRDLERKADFSRLMESLSRAANEAANVKTSLQSCLKRIAEYGNWTLGRVATFASGQRLGTPQASIWHCLQPTHFTEFIEISNRYSYTGRLSGQFVSEALREGKPVWVPDLSIMHGFGRLAEATKCSLRSGFAFPVIVAGEPLAFLEFFAGEIRAPDAPFLEAISSVSAQLARLIERARAEAARAQLATIVESSDDAIVSRDLERRIVTWNAAAERLFGYRAAEVIGQNVSLLIPPDQEAQAAHTRALLAGGHSIPVYDAVRLAKDGRRLDVSISQSPIKDAVGQMIGVSLTFHDITERKQAE
;
A
#
# COMPACT_ATOMS: atom_id res chain seq x y z
N MET A 1 -21.50 -27.77 40.54
CA MET A 1 -22.25 -28.43 41.62
C MET A 1 -21.30 -29.37 42.32
N SER A 2 -21.21 -29.32 43.63
CA SER A 2 -20.58 -30.37 44.42
C SER A 2 -21.65 -31.12 45.21
N ALA A 3 -21.50 -32.44 45.31
CA ALA A 3 -22.39 -33.30 46.07
C ALA A 3 -21.56 -34.01 47.14
N SER A 4 -22.02 -33.99 48.39
CA SER A 4 -21.36 -34.70 49.50
C SER A 4 -22.40 -35.56 50.24
N PRO A 5 -22.09 -36.84 50.50
CA PRO A 5 -23.00 -37.72 51.22
C PRO A 5 -23.11 -37.29 52.69
N LEU A 6 -24.33 -37.17 53.19
CA LEU A 6 -24.61 -36.99 54.61
C LEU A 6 -24.78 -38.37 55.24
N LYS A 7 -24.05 -38.64 56.32
CA LYS A 7 -24.07 -39.94 57.01
C LYS A 7 -24.57 -39.80 58.44
N ASP A 8 -25.28 -40.82 58.94
CA ASP A 8 -25.67 -40.93 60.34
C ASP A 8 -24.49 -41.37 61.24
N GLY A 9 -24.74 -41.47 62.55
CA GLY A 9 -23.75 -41.90 63.55
C GLY A 9 -23.28 -43.36 63.40
N ALA A 10 -23.96 -44.18 62.59
CA ALA A 10 -23.55 -45.54 62.24
C ALA A 10 -22.81 -45.61 60.89
N GLY A 11 -22.64 -44.47 60.19
CA GLY A 11 -21.93 -44.37 58.92
C GLY A 11 -22.79 -44.63 57.67
N ASN A 12 -24.11 -44.80 57.83
CA ASN A 12 -25.03 -45.02 56.71
C ASN A 12 -25.38 -43.69 56.04
N VAL A 13 -25.44 -43.65 54.70
CA VAL A 13 -25.80 -42.44 53.94
C VAL A 13 -27.30 -42.19 54.08
N THR A 14 -27.66 -41.04 54.67
CA THR A 14 -29.05 -40.63 54.94
C THR A 14 -29.52 -39.49 54.05
N GLY A 15 -28.60 -38.83 53.33
CA GLY A 15 -28.93 -37.76 52.40
C GLY A 15 -27.74 -37.31 51.56
N VAL A 16 -27.97 -36.30 50.72
CA VAL A 16 -26.94 -35.67 49.90
C VAL A 16 -27.03 -34.17 50.07
N ALA A 17 -25.94 -33.55 50.51
CA ALA A 17 -25.79 -32.10 50.49
C ALA A 17 -25.34 -31.68 49.09
N LEU A 18 -26.09 -30.78 48.46
CA LEU A 18 -25.77 -30.19 47.16
C LEU A 18 -25.40 -28.72 47.35
N ILE A 19 -24.23 -28.33 46.85
CA ILE A 19 -23.82 -26.92 46.80
C ILE A 19 -23.78 -26.46 45.35
N TYR A 20 -24.56 -25.41 45.08
CA TYR A 20 -24.59 -24.71 43.79
C TYR A 20 -23.82 -23.40 43.92
N ARG A 21 -22.88 -23.17 43.01
CA ARG A 21 -22.15 -21.90 42.90
C ARG A 21 -22.62 -21.20 41.64
N ASP A 22 -23.03 -19.95 41.77
CA ASP A 22 -23.27 -19.10 40.60
C ASP A 22 -21.92 -18.82 39.90
N ILE A 23 -21.85 -19.17 38.62
CA ILE A 23 -20.68 -18.96 37.76
C ILE A 23 -21.02 -18.08 36.56
N SER A 24 -22.16 -17.40 36.57
CA SER A 24 -22.63 -16.57 35.45
C SER A 24 -21.63 -15.46 35.12
N GLU A 25 -21.10 -14.81 36.15
CA GLU A 25 -20.09 -13.75 36.01
C GLU A 25 -18.75 -14.31 35.52
N LEU A 26 -18.29 -15.43 36.08
CA LEU A 26 -17.07 -16.12 35.63
C LEU A 26 -17.18 -16.54 34.16
N LYS A 27 -18.31 -17.11 33.74
CA LYS A 27 -18.57 -17.49 32.33
C LYS A 27 -18.66 -16.29 31.40
N ARG A 28 -19.10 -15.12 31.89
CA ARG A 28 -19.10 -13.88 31.12
C ARG A 28 -17.67 -13.38 30.91
N VAL A 29 -16.89 -13.27 31.99
CA VAL A 29 -15.47 -12.86 31.92
C VAL A 29 -14.65 -13.80 31.04
N GLN A 30 -14.86 -15.12 31.14
CA GLN A 30 -14.16 -16.10 30.32
C GLN A 30 -14.49 -15.91 28.82
N ARG A 31 -15.76 -15.75 28.46
CA ARG A 31 -16.17 -15.48 27.07
C ARG A 31 -15.60 -14.16 26.54
N ASP A 32 -15.58 -13.12 27.37
CA ASP A 32 -15.00 -11.83 27.01
C ASP A 32 -13.49 -11.93 26.78
N LEU A 33 -12.79 -12.73 27.61
CA LEU A 33 -11.35 -12.97 27.47
C LEU A 33 -11.03 -13.81 26.21
N GLU A 34 -11.79 -14.87 25.96
CA GLU A 34 -11.67 -15.71 24.75
C GLU A 34 -11.89 -14.86 23.49
N ARG A 35 -12.96 -14.05 23.46
CA ARG A 35 -13.23 -13.14 22.35
C ARG A 35 -12.12 -12.12 22.14
N LYS A 36 -11.56 -11.56 23.22
CA LYS A 36 -10.43 -10.63 23.15
C LYS A 36 -9.18 -11.32 22.59
N ALA A 37 -8.91 -12.56 23.00
CA ALA A 37 -7.77 -13.33 22.51
C ALA A 37 -7.92 -13.70 21.03
N ASP A 38 -9.10 -14.15 20.59
CA ASP A 38 -9.41 -14.41 19.19
C ASP A 38 -9.23 -13.16 18.34
N PHE A 39 -9.71 -12.03 18.85
CA PHE A 39 -9.57 -10.75 18.20
C PHE A 39 -8.10 -10.29 18.08
N SER A 40 -7.30 -10.43 19.15
CA SER A 40 -5.86 -10.16 19.10
C SER A 40 -5.14 -11.03 18.07
N ARG A 41 -5.47 -12.33 17.98
CA ARG A 41 -4.92 -13.24 16.98
C ARG A 41 -5.28 -12.83 15.55
N LEU A 42 -6.51 -12.38 15.32
CA LEU A 42 -6.91 -11.81 14.02
C LEU A 42 -6.02 -10.62 13.68
N MET A 43 -5.83 -9.68 14.61
CA MET A 43 -5.03 -8.48 14.36
C MET A 43 -3.58 -8.80 14.04
N GLU A 44 -2.92 -9.65 14.83
CA GLU A 44 -1.55 -10.10 14.54
C GLU A 44 -1.46 -10.76 13.18
N SER A 45 -2.46 -11.57 12.83
CA SER A 45 -2.50 -12.25 11.55
C SER A 45 -2.73 -11.30 10.37
N LEU A 46 -3.53 -10.24 10.53
CA LEU A 46 -3.74 -9.21 9.51
C LEU A 46 -2.47 -8.37 9.32
N SER A 47 -1.83 -7.97 10.42
CA SER A 47 -0.55 -7.25 10.38
C SER A 47 0.55 -8.06 9.68
N ARG A 48 0.62 -9.37 9.96
CA ARG A 48 1.56 -10.28 9.29
C ARG A 48 1.28 -10.38 7.79
N ALA A 49 0.01 -10.59 7.42
CA ALA A 49 -0.39 -10.70 6.03
C ALA A 49 -0.09 -9.42 5.22
N ALA A 50 -0.22 -8.25 5.84
CA ALA A 50 0.19 -6.98 5.25
C ALA A 50 1.73 -6.89 5.08
N ASN A 51 2.51 -7.34 6.06
CA ASN A 51 3.97 -7.19 6.00
C ASN A 51 4.68 -8.22 5.11
N GLU A 52 4.16 -9.45 4.99
CA GLU A 52 4.83 -10.56 4.29
C GLU A 52 4.45 -10.68 2.80
N ALA A 53 3.39 -10.03 2.35
CA ALA A 53 2.93 -10.22 0.98
C ALA A 53 3.86 -9.56 -0.04
N ALA A 54 4.20 -10.33 -1.08
CA ALA A 54 4.97 -9.82 -2.22
C ALA A 54 4.24 -8.73 -3.03
N ASN A 55 2.91 -8.59 -2.87
CA ASN A 55 2.11 -7.56 -3.53
C ASN A 55 0.84 -7.17 -2.76
N VAL A 56 0.33 -5.97 -3.06
CA VAL A 56 -0.87 -5.37 -2.45
C VAL A 56 -2.12 -6.23 -2.62
N LYS A 57 -2.30 -6.80 -3.82
CA LYS A 57 -3.49 -7.60 -4.15
C LYS A 57 -3.63 -8.82 -3.25
N THR A 58 -2.54 -9.55 -3.04
CA THR A 58 -2.48 -10.73 -2.17
C THR A 58 -2.73 -10.36 -0.70
N SER A 59 -2.22 -9.21 -0.23
CA SER A 59 -2.51 -8.69 1.11
C SER A 59 -4.00 -8.43 1.30
N LEU A 60 -4.61 -7.68 0.38
CA LEU A 60 -6.02 -7.35 0.43
C LEU A 60 -6.89 -8.60 0.41
N GLN A 61 -6.56 -9.60 -0.42
CA GLN A 61 -7.25 -10.89 -0.46
C GLN A 61 -7.10 -11.69 0.84
N SER A 62 -5.92 -11.68 1.46
CA SER A 62 -5.68 -12.35 2.74
C SER A 62 -6.48 -11.69 3.86
N CYS A 63 -6.46 -10.35 3.93
CA CYS A 63 -7.26 -9.59 4.90
C CYS A 63 -8.76 -9.85 4.72
N LEU A 64 -9.24 -9.82 3.48
CA LEU A 64 -10.62 -10.14 3.15
C LEU A 64 -11.04 -11.52 3.68
N LYS A 65 -10.26 -12.55 3.36
CA LYS A 65 -10.52 -13.92 3.80
C LYS A 65 -10.57 -14.03 5.33
N ARG A 66 -9.57 -13.49 6.03
CA ARG A 66 -9.44 -13.60 7.49
C ARG A 66 -10.56 -12.88 8.24
N ILE A 67 -10.94 -11.69 7.77
CA ILE A 67 -12.06 -10.95 8.36
C ILE A 67 -13.38 -11.69 8.11
N ALA A 68 -13.57 -12.24 6.91
CA ALA A 68 -14.75 -13.02 6.58
C ALA A 68 -14.86 -14.27 7.46
N GLU A 69 -13.78 -15.03 7.63
CA GLU A 69 -13.71 -16.22 8.48
C GLU A 69 -13.95 -15.89 9.97
N TYR A 70 -13.29 -14.86 10.50
CA TYR A 70 -13.44 -14.46 11.91
C TYR A 70 -14.89 -14.07 12.26
N GLY A 71 -15.50 -13.23 11.41
CA GLY A 71 -16.84 -12.73 11.66
C GLY A 71 -17.95 -13.61 11.08
N ASN A 72 -17.61 -14.79 10.55
CA ASN A 72 -18.52 -15.67 9.82
C ASN A 72 -19.38 -14.89 8.79
N TRP A 73 -18.73 -14.05 7.99
CA TRP A 73 -19.38 -13.27 6.94
C TRP A 73 -19.53 -14.13 5.69
N THR A 74 -20.76 -14.23 5.19
CA THR A 74 -21.13 -15.09 4.06
C THR A 74 -20.45 -14.66 2.75
N LEU A 75 -20.30 -13.36 2.58
CA LEU A 75 -19.75 -12.74 1.38
C LEU A 75 -18.88 -11.57 1.78
N GLY A 76 -17.70 -11.47 1.18
CA GLY A 76 -16.82 -10.33 1.31
C GLY A 76 -16.28 -9.89 -0.04
N ARG A 77 -15.98 -8.60 -0.15
CA ARG A 77 -15.36 -8.01 -1.32
C ARG A 77 -14.31 -6.97 -0.91
N VAL A 78 -13.20 -6.95 -1.65
CA VAL A 78 -12.34 -5.77 -1.77
C VAL A 78 -12.59 -5.16 -3.14
N ALA A 79 -12.78 -3.85 -3.22
CA ALA A 79 -12.81 -3.11 -4.48
C ALA A 79 -11.76 -2.00 -4.45
N THR A 80 -11.02 -1.83 -5.56
CA THR A 80 -9.92 -0.86 -5.67
C THR A 80 -10.20 0.18 -6.74
N PHE A 81 -9.78 1.41 -6.50
CA PHE A 81 -9.86 2.53 -7.45
C PHE A 81 -8.48 2.85 -8.03
N ALA A 82 -8.46 3.41 -9.23
CA ALA A 82 -7.25 3.96 -9.82
C ALA A 82 -6.82 5.24 -9.06
N SER A 83 -5.51 5.43 -8.90
CA SER A 83 -4.96 6.64 -8.28
C SER A 83 -5.28 7.88 -9.10
N GLY A 84 -5.56 8.99 -8.42
CA GLY A 84 -5.77 10.31 -9.02
C GLY A 84 -7.07 10.43 -9.83
N GLN A 85 -7.90 9.39 -9.84
CA GLN A 85 -9.21 9.43 -10.48
C GLN A 85 -10.30 9.78 -9.47
N ARG A 86 -11.32 10.52 -9.93
CA ARG A 86 -12.53 10.71 -9.13
C ARG A 86 -13.18 9.35 -8.89
N LEU A 87 -13.76 9.17 -7.71
CA LEU A 87 -14.54 7.98 -7.38
C LEU A 87 -15.55 7.69 -8.50
N GLY A 88 -15.58 6.44 -8.95
CA GLY A 88 -16.48 5.95 -9.97
C GLY A 88 -16.62 4.45 -9.89
N THR A 89 -16.59 3.73 -11.01
CA THR A 89 -16.61 2.27 -10.98
C THR A 89 -15.25 1.74 -10.51
N PRO A 90 -15.21 0.76 -9.59
CA PRO A 90 -13.95 0.16 -9.17
C PRO A 90 -13.17 -0.41 -10.36
N GLN A 91 -11.86 -0.19 -10.37
CA GLN A 91 -10.95 -0.72 -11.39
C GLN A 91 -10.83 -2.25 -11.30
N ALA A 92 -10.83 -2.78 -10.08
CA ALA A 92 -10.77 -4.21 -9.84
C ALA A 92 -11.57 -4.57 -8.59
N SER A 93 -11.99 -5.83 -8.50
CA SER A 93 -12.65 -6.38 -7.33
C SER A 93 -12.20 -7.82 -7.07
N ILE A 94 -12.01 -8.13 -5.79
CA ILE A 94 -11.66 -9.46 -5.29
C ILE A 94 -12.80 -9.89 -4.38
N TRP A 95 -13.35 -11.06 -4.63
CA TRP A 95 -14.47 -11.62 -3.87
C TRP A 95 -14.03 -12.81 -3.04
N HIS A 96 -14.63 -12.96 -1.87
CA HIS A 96 -14.53 -14.13 -1.02
C HIS A 96 -15.93 -14.62 -0.67
N CYS A 97 -16.27 -15.84 -1.07
CA CYS A 97 -17.51 -16.53 -0.73
C CYS A 97 -17.34 -18.04 -0.86
N LEU A 98 -18.17 -18.79 -0.15
CA LEU A 98 -18.17 -20.26 -0.20
C LEU A 98 -19.06 -20.82 -1.31
N GLN A 99 -20.02 -20.04 -1.81
CA GLN A 99 -20.99 -20.45 -2.84
C GLN A 99 -21.06 -19.43 -3.99
N PRO A 100 -20.05 -19.37 -4.88
CA PRO A 100 -19.96 -18.32 -5.89
C PRO A 100 -21.16 -18.24 -6.83
N THR A 101 -21.73 -19.39 -7.20
CA THR A 101 -22.87 -19.48 -8.12
C THR A 101 -24.13 -18.82 -7.56
N HIS A 102 -24.37 -18.94 -6.26
CA HIS A 102 -25.50 -18.33 -5.56
C HIS A 102 -25.44 -16.79 -5.57
N PHE A 103 -24.22 -16.22 -5.62
CA PHE A 103 -24.01 -14.77 -5.57
C PHE A 103 -23.74 -14.12 -6.94
N THR A 104 -23.87 -14.86 -8.04
CA THR A 104 -23.46 -14.39 -9.38
C THR A 104 -24.07 -13.04 -9.77
N GLU A 105 -25.42 -12.93 -9.73
CA GLU A 105 -26.11 -11.68 -10.09
C GLU A 105 -25.68 -10.51 -9.19
N PHE A 106 -25.57 -10.77 -7.88
CA PHE A 106 -25.15 -9.76 -6.92
C PHE A 106 -23.71 -9.30 -7.17
N ILE A 107 -22.78 -10.22 -7.45
CA ILE A 107 -21.39 -9.91 -7.77
C ILE A 107 -21.30 -9.04 -9.04
N GLU A 108 -22.06 -9.39 -10.08
CA GLU A 108 -22.04 -8.67 -11.36
C GLU A 108 -22.56 -7.23 -11.24
N ILE A 109 -23.69 -7.01 -10.57
CA ILE A 109 -24.20 -5.65 -10.34
C ILE A 109 -23.26 -4.85 -9.45
N SER A 110 -22.67 -5.50 -8.44
CA SER A 110 -21.70 -4.91 -7.52
C SER A 110 -20.42 -4.44 -8.21
N ASN A 111 -19.93 -5.21 -9.18
CA ASN A 111 -18.74 -4.87 -9.97
C ASN A 111 -18.96 -3.68 -10.90
N ARG A 112 -20.20 -3.48 -11.38
CA ARG A 112 -20.58 -2.36 -12.25
C ARG A 112 -21.03 -1.10 -11.49
N TYR A 113 -21.15 -1.18 -10.17
CA TYR A 113 -21.67 -0.10 -9.36
C TYR A 113 -20.71 1.11 -9.36
N SER A 114 -21.24 2.30 -9.66
CA SER A 114 -20.47 3.55 -9.66
C SER A 114 -20.64 4.31 -8.35
N TYR A 115 -19.53 4.79 -7.80
CA TYR A 115 -19.47 5.59 -6.58
C TYR A 115 -19.34 7.11 -6.87
N THR A 116 -19.77 7.57 -8.05
CA THR A 116 -19.85 8.99 -8.44
C THR A 116 -21.10 9.69 -7.85
N GLY A 117 -21.04 10.32 -6.67
CA GLY A 117 -22.10 11.28 -6.26
C GLY A 117 -22.36 11.45 -4.76
N ARG A 118 -23.07 12.53 -4.39
CA ARG A 118 -23.51 12.84 -3.00
C ARG A 118 -24.76 12.06 -2.54
N LEU A 119 -25.48 11.37 -3.45
CA LEU A 119 -26.85 10.87 -3.22
C LEU A 119 -27.03 9.35 -3.18
N SER A 120 -25.97 8.55 -3.19
CA SER A 120 -26.08 7.09 -3.03
C SER A 120 -25.77 6.70 -1.59
N GLY A 121 -26.67 7.03 -0.65
CA GLY A 121 -26.60 6.81 0.82
C GLY A 121 -26.48 5.35 1.28
N GLN A 122 -25.75 4.54 0.53
CA GLN A 122 -25.30 3.21 0.89
C GLN A 122 -24.15 3.33 1.88
N PHE A 123 -24.07 2.34 2.75
CA PHE A 123 -23.03 2.26 3.78
C PHE A 123 -21.59 2.27 3.22
N VAL A 124 -21.37 1.82 1.98
CA VAL A 124 -20.05 1.91 1.32
C VAL A 124 -19.70 3.36 0.99
N SER A 125 -20.61 4.10 0.34
CA SER A 125 -20.41 5.52 0.01
C SER A 125 -20.23 6.36 1.28
N GLU A 126 -20.99 6.04 2.33
CA GLU A 126 -20.84 6.66 3.64
C GLU A 126 -19.47 6.37 4.24
N ALA A 127 -19.02 5.11 4.23
CA ALA A 127 -17.70 4.72 4.72
C ALA A 127 -16.58 5.45 3.98
N LEU A 128 -16.67 5.54 2.65
CA LEU A 128 -15.72 6.28 1.81
C LEU A 128 -15.70 7.79 2.14
N ARG A 129 -16.87 8.39 2.41
CA ARG A 129 -17.01 9.82 2.70
C ARG A 129 -16.52 10.19 4.11
N GLU A 130 -16.88 9.39 5.11
CA GLU A 130 -16.53 9.60 6.52
C GLU A 130 -15.10 9.14 6.84
N GLY A 131 -14.52 8.30 5.99
CA GLY A 131 -13.22 7.69 6.24
C GLY A 131 -13.22 6.70 7.40
N LYS A 132 -14.38 6.13 7.74
CA LYS A 132 -14.58 5.25 8.89
C LYS A 132 -15.40 4.02 8.53
N PRO A 133 -15.27 2.92 9.29
CA PRO A 133 -16.14 1.76 9.15
C PRO A 133 -17.61 2.12 9.38
N VAL A 134 -18.51 1.58 8.56
CA VAL A 134 -19.96 1.74 8.66
C VAL A 134 -20.61 0.36 8.74
N TRP A 135 -21.50 0.17 9.71
CA TRP A 135 -22.24 -1.07 9.95
C TRP A 135 -23.73 -0.89 9.67
N VAL A 136 -24.33 -1.92 9.09
CA VAL A 136 -25.73 -1.98 8.72
C VAL A 136 -26.35 -3.20 9.37
N PRO A 137 -27.17 -3.00 10.42
CA PRO A 137 -27.76 -4.13 11.13
C PRO A 137 -28.75 -4.93 10.28
N ASP A 138 -29.53 -4.21 9.46
CA ASP A 138 -30.53 -4.78 8.56
C ASP A 138 -30.55 -4.00 7.24
N LEU A 139 -30.29 -4.69 6.13
CA LEU A 139 -30.29 -4.13 4.78
C LEU A 139 -31.71 -3.80 4.28
N SER A 140 -32.74 -4.50 4.77
CA SER A 140 -34.11 -4.32 4.27
C SER A 140 -34.72 -2.97 4.65
N ILE A 141 -34.17 -2.31 5.67
CA ILE A 141 -34.58 -0.96 6.11
C ILE A 141 -33.69 0.14 5.52
N MET A 142 -32.68 -0.21 4.73
CA MET A 142 -31.76 0.76 4.16
C MET A 142 -32.37 1.47 2.95
N HIS A 143 -32.44 2.80 3.01
CA HIS A 143 -32.79 3.62 1.86
C HIS A 143 -31.56 3.86 0.97
N GLY A 144 -31.75 3.82 -0.36
CA GLY A 144 -30.69 4.11 -1.32
C GLY A 144 -29.71 2.95 -1.61
N PHE A 145 -29.96 1.75 -1.08
CA PHE A 145 -29.22 0.55 -1.45
C PHE A 145 -29.63 0.02 -2.82
N GLY A 146 -28.97 0.51 -3.87
CA GLY A 146 -29.26 0.20 -5.26
C GLY A 146 -29.00 -1.25 -5.70
N ARG A 147 -28.54 -2.10 -4.78
CA ARG A 147 -28.34 -3.55 -4.97
C ARG A 147 -29.22 -4.39 -4.03
N LEU A 148 -30.24 -3.78 -3.41
CA LEU A 148 -31.08 -4.44 -2.40
C LEU A 148 -31.86 -5.62 -2.97
N ALA A 149 -32.36 -5.51 -4.20
CA ALA A 149 -33.13 -6.57 -4.85
C ALA A 149 -32.27 -7.84 -5.02
N GLU A 150 -31.06 -7.70 -5.57
CA GLU A 150 -30.12 -8.80 -5.76
C GLU A 150 -29.61 -9.35 -4.42
N ALA A 151 -29.32 -8.47 -3.45
CA ALA A 151 -28.95 -8.88 -2.10
C ALA A 151 -30.04 -9.74 -1.44
N THR A 152 -31.30 -9.36 -1.62
CA THR A 152 -32.47 -10.08 -1.06
C THR A 152 -32.63 -11.46 -1.70
N LYS A 153 -32.48 -11.58 -3.03
CA LYS A 153 -32.48 -12.89 -3.71
C LYS A 153 -31.43 -13.84 -3.15
N CYS A 154 -30.26 -13.31 -2.80
CA CYS A 154 -29.17 -14.08 -2.21
C CYS A 154 -29.27 -14.26 -0.69
N SER A 155 -30.39 -13.85 -0.07
CA SER A 155 -30.62 -13.90 1.38
C SER A 155 -29.63 -13.10 2.23
N LEU A 156 -29.04 -12.02 1.70
CA LEU A 156 -28.19 -11.12 2.48
C LEU A 156 -29.07 -10.16 3.31
N ARG A 157 -28.78 -10.06 4.61
CA ARG A 157 -29.59 -9.33 5.60
C ARG A 157 -28.85 -8.24 6.33
N SER A 158 -27.54 -8.35 6.54
CA SER A 158 -26.74 -7.31 7.19
C SER A 158 -25.43 -7.11 6.45
N GLY A 159 -24.71 -6.02 6.76
CA GLY A 159 -23.39 -5.81 6.20
C GLY A 159 -22.59 -4.76 6.93
N PHE A 160 -21.31 -4.68 6.63
CA PHE A 160 -20.47 -3.57 7.03
C PHE A 160 -19.43 -3.28 5.95
N ALA A 161 -18.97 -2.06 5.88
CA ALA A 161 -17.89 -1.66 4.99
C ALA A 161 -16.89 -0.78 5.72
N PHE A 162 -15.65 -0.78 5.24
CA PHE A 162 -14.66 0.17 5.69
C PHE A 162 -13.76 0.60 4.53
N PRO A 163 -13.32 1.88 4.53
CA PRO A 163 -12.50 2.41 3.47
C PRO A 163 -11.02 2.10 3.74
N VAL A 164 -10.19 2.19 2.71
CA VAL A 164 -8.73 2.29 2.80
C VAL A 164 -8.33 3.60 2.13
N ILE A 165 -7.91 4.57 2.94
CA ILE A 165 -7.64 5.94 2.51
C ILE A 165 -6.15 6.22 2.65
N VAL A 166 -5.53 6.74 1.60
CA VAL A 166 -4.12 7.16 1.59
C VAL A 166 -4.08 8.64 1.23
N ALA A 167 -3.45 9.46 2.06
CA ALA A 167 -3.35 10.92 1.87
C ALA A 167 -4.69 11.61 1.55
N GLY A 168 -5.79 11.17 2.19
CA GLY A 168 -7.14 11.70 1.97
C GLY A 168 -7.86 11.15 0.73
N GLU A 169 -7.21 10.30 -0.06
CA GLU A 169 -7.77 9.67 -1.25
C GLU A 169 -8.28 8.24 -0.95
N PRO A 170 -9.55 7.92 -1.25
CA PRO A 170 -10.09 6.56 -1.09
C PRO A 170 -9.59 5.64 -2.21
N LEU A 171 -8.68 4.72 -1.86
CA LEU A 171 -8.04 3.83 -2.84
C LEU A 171 -8.67 2.46 -2.92
N ALA A 172 -9.29 2.03 -1.84
CA ALA A 172 -10.04 0.81 -1.79
C ALA A 172 -11.15 0.90 -0.74
N PHE A 173 -12.09 -0.02 -0.80
CA PHE A 173 -12.93 -0.35 0.33
C PHE A 173 -13.05 -1.86 0.44
N LEU A 174 -13.38 -2.32 1.65
CA LEU A 174 -13.84 -3.67 1.88
C LEU A 174 -15.30 -3.63 2.32
N GLU A 175 -16.12 -4.51 1.78
CA GLU A 175 -17.52 -4.70 2.16
C GLU A 175 -17.77 -6.17 2.49
N PHE A 176 -18.62 -6.43 3.48
CA PHE A 176 -18.97 -7.77 3.93
C PHE A 176 -20.47 -7.85 4.18
N PHE A 177 -21.03 -9.03 3.95
CA PHE A 177 -22.46 -9.30 4.09
C PHE A 177 -22.70 -10.62 4.81
N ALA A 178 -23.79 -10.68 5.57
CA ALA A 178 -24.24 -11.88 6.26
C ALA A 178 -25.73 -12.13 6.00
N GLY A 179 -26.16 -13.39 6.13
CA GLY A 179 -27.55 -13.80 5.90
C GLY A 179 -28.51 -13.59 7.07
N GLU A 180 -28.04 -12.99 8.16
CA GLU A 180 -28.82 -12.73 9.38
C GLU A 180 -28.76 -11.24 9.77
N ILE A 181 -29.72 -10.76 10.54
CA ILE A 181 -29.63 -9.43 11.15
C ILE A 181 -28.54 -9.47 12.23
N ARG A 182 -27.63 -8.49 12.21
CA ARG A 182 -26.54 -8.42 13.19
C ARG A 182 -26.47 -7.06 13.87
N ALA A 183 -26.56 -7.06 15.20
CA ALA A 183 -26.36 -5.84 15.97
C ALA A 183 -24.94 -5.26 15.75
N PRO A 184 -24.75 -3.93 15.78
CA PRO A 184 -23.43 -3.33 15.66
C PRO A 184 -22.46 -3.84 16.73
N ASP A 185 -21.23 -4.11 16.31
CA ASP A 185 -20.13 -4.51 17.19
C ASP A 185 -19.08 -3.39 17.25
N ALA A 186 -19.25 -2.45 18.19
CA ALA A 186 -18.39 -1.27 18.29
C ALA A 186 -16.90 -1.61 18.50
N PRO A 187 -16.51 -2.52 19.42
CA PRO A 187 -15.12 -2.97 19.54
C PRO A 187 -14.55 -3.50 18.22
N PHE A 188 -15.35 -4.23 17.44
CA PHE A 188 -14.93 -4.74 16.13
C PHE A 188 -14.76 -3.61 15.09
N LEU A 189 -15.60 -2.58 15.08
CA LEU A 189 -15.43 -1.44 14.17
C LEU A 189 -14.18 -0.59 14.51
N GLU A 190 -13.90 -0.38 15.79
CA GLU A 190 -12.68 0.31 16.24
C GLU A 190 -11.43 -0.44 15.78
N ALA A 191 -11.44 -1.75 15.99
CA ALA A 191 -10.46 -2.68 15.49
C ALA A 191 -10.22 -2.61 13.97
N ILE A 192 -11.29 -2.64 13.19
CA ILE A 192 -11.24 -2.55 11.73
C ILE A 192 -10.62 -1.22 11.26
N SER A 193 -10.78 -0.14 12.03
CA SER A 193 -10.13 1.15 11.74
C SER A 193 -8.59 1.04 11.79
N SER A 194 -8.04 0.23 12.71
CA SER A 194 -6.61 -0.07 12.75
C SER A 194 -6.16 -0.88 11.52
N VAL A 195 -6.97 -1.84 11.08
CA VAL A 195 -6.71 -2.63 9.85
C VAL A 195 -6.72 -1.73 8.62
N SER A 196 -7.69 -0.82 8.51
CA SER A 196 -7.77 0.18 7.44
C SER A 196 -6.48 1.00 7.34
N ALA A 197 -5.98 1.51 8.47
CA ALA A 197 -4.74 2.29 8.51
C ALA A 197 -3.50 1.46 8.12
N GLN A 198 -3.46 0.17 8.49
CA GLN A 198 -2.37 -0.73 8.09
C GLN A 198 -2.38 -1.00 6.58
N LEU A 199 -3.56 -1.27 6.01
CA LEU A 199 -3.72 -1.44 4.57
C LEU A 199 -3.37 -0.16 3.80
N ALA A 200 -3.71 1.01 4.34
CA ALA A 200 -3.36 2.30 3.75
C ALA A 200 -1.83 2.46 3.64
N ARG A 201 -1.09 2.23 4.74
CA ARG A 201 0.38 2.28 4.74
C ARG A 201 1.01 1.31 3.75
N LEU A 202 0.43 0.12 3.62
CA LEU A 202 0.88 -0.87 2.66
C LEU A 202 0.73 -0.40 1.21
N ILE A 203 -0.44 0.15 0.87
CA ILE A 203 -0.70 0.67 -0.48
C ILE A 203 0.22 1.86 -0.78
N GLU A 204 0.39 2.77 0.19
CA GLU A 204 1.29 3.92 0.07
C GLU A 204 2.73 3.51 -0.21
N ARG A 205 3.25 2.55 0.57
CA ARG A 205 4.59 2.00 0.36
C ARG A 205 4.75 1.40 -1.02
N ALA A 206 3.80 0.56 -1.45
CA ALA A 206 3.85 -0.08 -2.76
C ALA A 206 3.79 0.95 -3.91
N ARG A 207 3.03 2.04 -3.75
CA ARG A 207 3.00 3.15 -4.72
C ARG A 207 4.34 3.88 -4.79
N ALA A 208 4.96 4.18 -3.65
CA ALA A 208 6.27 4.83 -3.61
C ALA A 208 7.35 3.97 -4.27
N GLU A 209 7.33 2.66 -4.01
CA GLU A 209 8.24 1.69 -4.65
C GLU A 209 8.00 1.61 -6.17
N ALA A 210 6.74 1.53 -6.62
CA ALA A 210 6.40 1.51 -8.05
C ALA A 210 6.80 2.80 -8.77
N ALA A 211 6.56 3.97 -8.18
CA ALA A 211 6.97 5.26 -8.74
C ALA A 211 8.51 5.35 -8.86
N ARG A 212 9.24 4.89 -7.85
CA ARG A 212 10.70 4.83 -7.89
C ARG A 212 11.20 3.89 -8.99
N ALA A 213 10.59 2.71 -9.12
CA ALA A 213 10.93 1.76 -10.18
C ALA A 213 10.65 2.34 -11.57
N GLN A 214 9.53 3.03 -11.75
CA GLN A 214 9.19 3.69 -13.02
C GLN A 214 10.21 4.78 -13.39
N LEU A 215 10.61 5.63 -12.44
CA LEU A 215 11.65 6.63 -12.66
C LEU A 215 13.00 5.99 -13.00
N ALA A 216 13.37 4.90 -12.33
CA ALA A 216 14.58 4.14 -12.66
C ALA A 216 14.52 3.60 -14.08
N THR A 217 13.40 3.00 -14.51
CA THR A 217 13.22 2.52 -15.89
C THR A 217 13.38 3.65 -16.90
N ILE A 218 12.79 4.83 -16.65
CA ILE A 218 12.92 5.99 -17.55
C ILE A 218 14.39 6.42 -17.69
N VAL A 219 15.14 6.45 -16.59
CA VAL A 219 16.57 6.79 -16.60
C VAL A 219 17.39 5.72 -17.33
N GLU A 220 17.12 4.45 -17.11
CA GLU A 220 17.83 3.33 -17.76
C GLU A 220 17.52 3.21 -19.26
N SER A 221 16.32 3.59 -19.69
CA SER A 221 15.93 3.59 -21.11
C SER A 221 16.34 4.85 -21.87
N SER A 222 16.96 5.83 -21.21
CA SER A 222 17.43 7.05 -21.89
C SER A 222 18.56 6.72 -22.86
N ASP A 223 18.59 7.43 -23.99
CA ASP A 223 19.73 7.42 -24.92
C ASP A 223 20.88 8.30 -24.42
N ASP A 224 20.59 9.30 -23.58
CA ASP A 224 21.60 10.15 -22.97
C ASP A 224 22.22 9.49 -21.75
N ALA A 225 23.53 9.69 -21.59
CA ALA A 225 24.24 9.23 -20.42
C ALA A 225 23.87 10.11 -19.21
N ILE A 226 23.25 9.49 -18.20
CA ILE A 226 22.82 10.16 -16.98
C ILE A 226 23.66 9.61 -15.82
N VAL A 227 24.35 10.54 -15.14
CA VAL A 227 25.28 10.25 -14.05
C VAL A 227 24.95 11.15 -12.88
N SER A 228 24.97 10.62 -11.66
CA SER A 228 24.94 11.46 -10.46
C SER A 228 26.22 11.32 -9.64
N ARG A 229 26.54 12.37 -8.88
CA ARG A 229 27.65 12.39 -7.93
C ARG A 229 27.26 13.05 -6.62
N ASP A 230 27.91 12.63 -5.54
CA ASP A 230 27.82 13.30 -4.24
C ASP A 230 28.64 14.61 -4.21
N LEU A 231 28.66 15.25 -3.03
CA LEU A 231 29.39 16.50 -2.80
C LEU A 231 30.92 16.30 -2.83
N GLU A 232 31.39 15.11 -2.47
CA GLU A 232 32.78 14.65 -2.55
C GLU A 232 33.21 14.26 -3.98
N ARG A 233 32.31 14.46 -4.96
CA ARG A 233 32.50 14.17 -6.39
C ARG A 233 32.60 12.69 -6.72
N ARG A 234 32.16 11.79 -5.84
CA ARG A 234 32.08 10.36 -6.11
C ARG A 234 30.83 10.06 -6.92
N ILE A 235 30.96 9.20 -7.92
CA ILE A 235 29.84 8.77 -8.76
C ILE A 235 28.90 7.92 -7.90
N VAL A 236 27.61 8.25 -7.91
CA VAL A 236 26.56 7.58 -7.13
C VAL A 236 25.65 6.74 -8.05
N THR A 237 25.32 7.24 -9.24
CA THR A 237 24.51 6.52 -10.23
C THR A 237 25.13 6.59 -11.61
N TRP A 238 24.87 5.56 -12.41
CA TRP A 238 25.44 5.37 -13.74
C TRP A 238 24.45 4.54 -14.58
N ASN A 239 23.74 5.17 -15.51
CA ASN A 239 22.73 4.49 -16.31
C ASN A 239 23.34 3.69 -17.48
N ALA A 240 22.54 2.84 -18.13
CA ALA A 240 22.97 2.04 -19.28
C ALA A 240 23.57 2.86 -20.44
N ALA A 241 23.09 4.08 -20.69
CA ALA A 241 23.68 4.95 -21.71
C ALA A 241 25.08 5.47 -21.33
N ALA A 242 25.33 5.75 -20.05
CA ALA A 242 26.66 6.10 -19.57
C ALA A 242 27.65 4.95 -19.74
N GLU A 243 27.21 3.70 -19.54
CA GLU A 243 28.05 2.53 -19.85
C GLU A 243 28.42 2.46 -21.33
N ARG A 244 27.45 2.70 -22.23
CA ARG A 244 27.69 2.70 -23.69
C ARG A 244 28.61 3.84 -24.11
N LEU A 245 28.36 5.05 -23.62
CA LEU A 245 29.09 6.25 -24.02
C LEU A 245 30.55 6.20 -23.54
N PHE A 246 30.76 5.94 -22.25
CA PHE A 246 32.10 6.02 -21.65
C PHE A 246 32.83 4.67 -21.55
N GLY A 247 32.15 3.54 -21.79
CA GLY A 247 32.76 2.19 -21.79
C GLY A 247 33.05 1.60 -20.41
N TYR A 248 32.58 2.24 -19.34
CA TYR A 248 32.68 1.73 -17.97
C TYR A 248 31.41 1.04 -17.55
N ARG A 249 31.50 -0.12 -16.89
CA ARG A 249 30.36 -0.69 -16.18
C ARG A 249 30.10 0.07 -14.89
N ALA A 250 28.84 0.21 -14.47
CA ALA A 250 28.45 0.90 -13.25
C ALA A 250 29.22 0.37 -12.02
N ALA A 251 29.39 -0.95 -11.92
CA ALA A 251 30.14 -1.60 -10.83
C ALA A 251 31.63 -1.21 -10.77
N GLU A 252 32.21 -0.68 -11.85
CA GLU A 252 33.61 -0.25 -11.89
C GLU A 252 33.80 1.20 -11.43
N VAL A 253 32.78 2.05 -11.64
CA VAL A 253 32.90 3.50 -11.46
C VAL A 253 32.09 4.07 -10.30
N ILE A 254 31.06 3.38 -9.81
CA ILE A 254 30.35 3.82 -8.61
C ILE A 254 31.33 3.90 -7.43
N GLY A 255 31.32 5.03 -6.72
CA GLY A 255 32.24 5.37 -5.63
C GLY A 255 33.56 6.03 -6.08
N GLN A 256 33.90 5.97 -7.37
CA GLN A 256 35.08 6.64 -7.93
C GLN A 256 34.83 8.12 -8.16
N ASN A 257 35.91 8.92 -8.22
CA ASN A 257 35.79 10.35 -8.48
C ASN A 257 35.45 10.62 -9.95
N VAL A 258 34.41 11.45 -10.20
CA VAL A 258 33.97 11.83 -11.55
C VAL A 258 35.07 12.50 -12.39
N SER A 259 36.15 13.00 -11.77
CA SER A 259 37.30 13.59 -12.47
C SER A 259 37.96 12.64 -13.47
N LEU A 260 37.78 11.32 -13.33
CA LEU A 260 38.31 10.34 -14.29
C LEU A 260 37.77 10.55 -15.72
N LEU A 261 36.61 11.19 -15.86
CA LEU A 261 36.01 11.50 -17.17
C LEU A 261 36.53 12.82 -17.76
N ILE A 262 37.34 13.57 -17.03
CA ILE A 262 37.75 14.93 -17.40
C ILE A 262 39.19 14.91 -17.93
N PRO A 263 39.42 15.28 -19.19
CA PRO A 263 40.77 15.49 -19.71
C PRO A 263 41.55 16.53 -18.88
N PRO A 264 42.88 16.38 -18.68
CA PRO A 264 43.67 17.34 -17.90
C PRO A 264 43.56 18.79 -18.39
N ASP A 265 43.44 18.99 -19.71
CA ASP A 265 43.28 20.30 -20.35
C ASP A 265 41.88 20.93 -20.17
N GLN A 266 40.91 20.16 -19.66
CA GLN A 266 39.53 20.59 -19.39
C GLN A 266 39.26 20.82 -17.88
N GLU A 267 40.24 20.61 -16.99
CA GLU A 267 40.02 20.73 -15.54
C GLU A 267 39.69 22.17 -15.12
N ALA A 268 40.20 23.18 -15.81
CA ALA A 268 39.86 24.58 -15.55
C ALA A 268 38.37 24.89 -15.80
N GLN A 269 37.81 24.39 -16.91
CA GLN A 269 36.38 24.52 -17.21
C GLN A 269 35.52 23.75 -16.19
N ALA A 270 35.96 22.56 -15.79
CA ALA A 270 35.31 21.78 -14.74
C ALA A 270 35.36 22.47 -13.37
N ALA A 271 36.46 23.17 -13.06
CA ALA A 271 36.58 23.97 -11.84
C ALA A 271 35.66 25.20 -11.85
N HIS A 272 35.55 25.87 -12.99
CA HIS A 272 34.65 27.02 -13.15
C HIS A 272 33.18 26.64 -12.95
N THR A 273 32.72 25.59 -13.64
CA THR A 273 31.35 25.06 -13.48
C THR A 273 31.09 24.60 -12.04
N ARG A 274 32.05 23.96 -11.40
CA ARG A 274 31.95 23.58 -9.98
C ARG A 274 31.75 24.79 -9.05
N ALA A 275 32.45 25.90 -9.28
CA ALA A 275 32.29 27.11 -8.49
C ALA A 275 30.90 27.76 -8.68
N LEU A 276 30.38 27.77 -9.91
CA LEU A 276 29.02 28.27 -10.19
C LEU A 276 27.94 27.47 -9.45
N LEU A 277 28.02 26.13 -9.49
CA LEU A 277 27.11 25.25 -8.75
C LEU A 277 27.18 25.48 -7.24
N ALA A 278 28.39 25.60 -6.68
CA ALA A 278 28.58 25.86 -5.26
C ALA A 278 28.00 27.21 -4.83
N GLY A 279 27.99 28.20 -5.73
CA GLY A 279 27.33 29.50 -5.52
C GLY A 279 25.81 29.48 -5.74
N GLY A 280 25.20 28.34 -6.04
CA GLY A 280 23.75 28.21 -6.30
C GLY A 280 23.29 28.74 -7.66
N HIS A 281 24.21 29.01 -8.58
CA HIS A 281 23.88 29.52 -9.92
C HIS A 281 23.45 28.37 -10.84
N SER A 282 22.53 28.66 -11.75
CA SER A 282 22.21 27.75 -12.85
C SER A 282 23.40 27.68 -13.80
N ILE A 283 23.76 26.46 -14.24
CA ILE A 283 24.76 26.27 -15.29
C ILE A 283 24.02 26.08 -16.61
N PRO A 284 24.19 27.00 -17.58
CA PRO A 284 23.70 26.78 -18.95
C PRO A 284 24.30 25.50 -19.54
N VAL A 285 23.55 24.83 -20.40
CA VAL A 285 24.09 23.69 -21.17
C VAL A 285 25.34 24.14 -21.92
N TYR A 286 26.40 23.33 -21.89
CA TYR A 286 27.67 23.66 -22.52
C TYR A 286 28.33 22.43 -23.14
N ASP A 287 29.05 22.64 -24.23
CA ASP A 287 29.79 21.58 -24.91
C ASP A 287 31.18 21.43 -24.28
N ALA A 288 31.64 20.19 -24.11
CA ALA A 288 32.96 19.89 -23.59
C ALA A 288 33.48 18.54 -24.11
N VAL A 289 34.77 18.30 -23.91
CA VAL A 289 35.38 17.01 -24.19
C VAL A 289 35.47 16.17 -22.91
N ARG A 290 35.10 14.89 -23.00
CA ARG A 290 35.24 13.90 -21.91
C ARG A 290 36.07 12.70 -22.33
N LEU A 291 36.57 11.94 -21.35
CA LEU A 291 37.35 10.73 -21.56
C LEU A 291 36.51 9.47 -21.32
N ALA A 292 36.57 8.55 -22.27
CA ALA A 292 36.12 7.18 -22.11
C ALA A 292 37.20 6.31 -21.44
N LYS A 293 36.82 5.09 -21.04
CA LYS A 293 37.71 4.09 -20.41
C LYS A 293 38.93 3.72 -21.26
N ASP A 294 38.74 3.65 -22.57
CA ASP A 294 39.78 3.34 -23.55
C ASP A 294 40.64 4.55 -23.94
N GLY A 295 40.40 5.71 -23.32
CA GLY A 295 41.10 6.96 -23.60
C GLY A 295 40.53 7.76 -24.76
N ARG A 296 39.46 7.30 -25.44
CA ARG A 296 38.79 8.11 -26.48
C ARG A 296 38.30 9.44 -25.88
N ARG A 297 38.47 10.49 -26.68
CA ARG A 297 37.90 11.82 -26.40
C ARG A 297 36.50 11.88 -27.02
N LEU A 298 35.52 12.25 -26.21
CA LEU A 298 34.11 12.31 -26.57
C LEU A 298 33.65 13.76 -26.54
N ASP A 299 33.12 14.25 -27.66
CA ASP A 299 32.45 15.54 -27.70
C ASP A 299 31.03 15.39 -27.16
N VAL A 300 30.77 16.04 -26.03
CA VAL A 300 29.49 15.92 -25.33
C VAL A 300 28.91 17.30 -25.01
N SER A 301 27.60 17.42 -25.14
CA SER A 301 26.86 18.53 -24.55
C SER A 301 26.42 18.14 -23.14
N ILE A 302 26.71 19.00 -22.16
CA ILE A 302 26.56 18.69 -20.74
C ILE A 302 25.51 19.61 -20.13
N SER A 303 24.49 19.01 -19.51
CA SER A 303 23.63 19.70 -18.56
C SER A 303 23.95 19.23 -17.14
N GLN A 304 23.89 20.14 -16.16
CA GLN A 304 24.09 19.83 -14.75
C GLN A 304 23.00 20.44 -13.91
N SER A 305 22.44 19.67 -12.99
CA SER A 305 21.40 20.12 -12.07
C SER A 305 21.72 19.69 -10.63
N PRO A 306 21.56 20.58 -9.64
CA PRO A 306 21.77 20.22 -8.24
C PRO A 306 20.69 19.23 -7.79
N ILE A 307 21.11 18.16 -7.12
CA ILE A 307 20.21 17.25 -6.41
C ILE A 307 20.06 17.81 -5.01
N LYS A 308 18.81 18.05 -4.58
CA LYS A 308 18.48 18.64 -3.29
C LYS A 308 17.71 17.65 -2.42
N ASP A 309 17.89 17.74 -1.11
CA ASP A 309 17.07 17.01 -0.15
C ASP A 309 15.70 17.69 0.08
N ALA A 310 14.91 17.15 1.01
CA ALA A 310 13.56 17.63 1.33
C ALA A 310 13.54 19.05 1.93
N VAL A 311 14.65 19.55 2.48
CA VAL A 311 14.77 20.91 3.03
C VAL A 311 15.42 21.89 2.05
N GLY A 312 15.72 21.45 0.83
CA GLY A 312 16.29 22.26 -0.25
C GLY A 312 17.82 22.36 -0.21
N GLN A 313 18.49 21.64 0.68
CA GLN A 313 19.94 21.61 0.75
C GLN A 313 20.50 20.72 -0.36
N MET A 314 21.55 21.19 -1.04
CA MET A 314 22.20 20.43 -2.09
C MET A 314 22.95 19.23 -1.48
N ILE A 315 22.66 18.03 -1.99
CA ILE A 315 23.27 16.76 -1.57
C ILE A 315 24.06 16.07 -2.70
N GLY A 316 24.01 16.62 -3.92
CA GLY A 316 24.74 16.06 -5.05
C GLY A 316 24.47 16.82 -6.35
N VAL A 317 24.96 16.29 -7.46
CA VAL A 317 24.75 16.84 -8.81
C VAL A 317 24.35 15.72 -9.75
N SER A 318 23.30 15.96 -10.54
CA SER A 318 22.95 15.16 -11.72
C SER A 318 23.60 15.77 -12.95
N LEU A 319 24.26 14.94 -13.75
CA LEU A 319 24.88 15.29 -15.02
C LEU A 319 24.22 14.48 -16.13
N THR A 320 23.84 15.15 -17.21
CA THR A 320 23.40 14.51 -18.45
C THR A 320 24.40 14.84 -19.53
N PHE A 321 24.87 13.82 -20.25
CA PHE A 321 25.79 13.94 -21.37
C PHE A 321 25.08 13.47 -22.63
N HIS A 322 24.92 14.39 -23.58
CA HIS A 322 24.45 14.09 -24.93
C HIS A 322 25.67 14.00 -25.86
N ASP A 323 25.81 12.90 -26.59
CA ASP A 323 26.88 12.76 -27.58
C ASP A 323 26.61 13.68 -28.77
N ILE A 324 27.54 14.58 -29.06
CA ILE A 324 27.46 15.54 -30.17
C ILE A 324 28.57 15.31 -31.19
N THR A 325 29.23 14.15 -31.15
CA THR A 325 30.34 13.82 -32.05
C THR A 325 29.90 13.90 -33.51
N GLU A 326 28.76 13.31 -33.88
CA GLU A 326 28.23 13.37 -35.25
C GLU A 326 27.88 14.80 -35.67
N ARG A 327 27.26 15.58 -34.77
CA ARG A 327 26.92 16.98 -35.04
C ARG A 327 28.16 17.80 -35.37
N LYS A 328 29.23 17.67 -34.58
CA LYS A 328 30.47 18.41 -34.79
C LYS A 328 31.27 17.95 -36.01
N GLN A 329 31.10 16.71 -36.46
CA GLN A 329 31.73 16.22 -37.69
C GLN A 329 31.04 16.74 -38.96
N ALA A 330 29.77 17.16 -38.86
CA ALA A 330 29.00 17.71 -39.97
C ALA A 330 29.09 19.24 -40.10
N GLU A 331 29.66 19.93 -39.10
CA GLU A 331 29.95 21.38 -39.09
C GLU A 331 31.30 21.70 -39.74
#